data_AF-A0A060YKT5-F1
#
_entry.id   AF-A0A060YKT5-F1
#
_cell.length_a   1.000
_cell.length_b   1.000
_cell.length_c   1.000
_cell.angle_alpha   90.00
_cell.angle_beta   90.00
_cell.angle_gamma   90.00
#
_symmetry.space_group_name_H-M   'P 1'
#
loop_
_entity.id
_entity.type
_entity.pdbx_description
1 polymer ?
#
loop_
_entity_poly.entity_id
_entity_poly.type
_entity_poly.pdbx_seq_one_letter_code
_entity_poly.pdbx_strand_id
1 'polypeptide(L)'
;MGVEESTEKRQTEREESEDLGELRFIQILTELGADKLFKDQCELGTLWCALQRDRPELLSILEDVLVHSVSHLQDSLRERDSLELALRRRESDHDRVVRSIYEEMESQNREEREKRLAQDSIRQWDRRQKIAEELKTREQELETTLAKQREVETS
;
A
#
# COMPACT_ATOMS: atom_id res chain seq x y z
N MET A 1 -69.44 24.51 13.67
CA MET A 1 -68.09 24.84 13.14
C MET A 1 -66.99 24.92 14.21
N GLY A 2 -67.24 24.76 15.52
CA GLY A 2 -66.16 24.84 16.53
C GLY A 2 -65.41 23.53 16.84
N VAL A 3 -65.89 22.38 16.34
CA VAL A 3 -65.30 21.06 16.65
C VAL A 3 -64.16 20.72 15.68
N GLU A 4 -64.33 21.05 14.40
CA GLU A 4 -63.30 20.84 13.36
C GLU A 4 -62.06 21.72 13.60
N GLU A 5 -62.26 23.01 13.92
CA GLU A 5 -61.16 23.96 14.22
C GLU A 5 -60.35 23.54 15.47
N SER A 6 -60.97 22.83 16.41
CA SER A 6 -60.33 22.34 17.64
C SER A 6 -59.59 21.00 17.47
N THR A 7 -59.91 20.25 16.42
CA THR A 7 -59.19 19.01 16.05
C THR A 7 -58.01 19.33 15.14
N GLU A 8 -58.18 20.29 14.22
CA GLU A 8 -57.15 20.74 13.28
C GLU A 8 -55.99 21.43 14.01
N LYS A 9 -56.28 22.28 15.02
CA LYS A 9 -55.27 22.86 15.92
C LYS A 9 -54.47 21.83 16.71
N ARG A 10 -55.13 20.77 17.20
CA ARG A 10 -54.45 19.71 17.98
C ARG A 10 -53.59 18.79 17.12
N GLN A 11 -53.93 18.63 15.84
CA GLN A 11 -53.11 17.88 14.88
C GLN A 11 -51.87 18.69 14.47
N THR A 12 -52.04 19.98 14.18
CA THR A 12 -50.93 20.88 13.83
C THR A 12 -49.94 21.06 14.99
N GLU A 13 -50.40 21.28 16.22
CA GLU A 13 -49.51 21.36 17.40
C GLU A 13 -48.74 20.05 17.66
N ARG A 14 -49.32 18.91 17.29
CA ARG A 14 -48.67 17.60 17.43
C ARG A 14 -47.61 17.37 16.35
N GLU A 15 -47.93 17.70 15.11
CA GLU A 15 -46.98 17.62 13.98
C GLU A 15 -45.78 18.56 14.20
N GLU A 16 -45.99 19.78 14.69
CA GLU A 16 -44.92 20.72 15.06
C GLU A 16 -44.05 20.19 16.21
N SER A 17 -44.65 19.50 17.19
CA SER A 17 -43.91 18.92 18.33
C SER A 17 -43.06 17.70 17.93
N GLU A 18 -43.52 16.92 16.96
CA GLU A 18 -42.82 15.76 16.40
C GLU A 18 -41.64 16.24 15.51
N ASP A 19 -41.83 17.31 14.72
CA ASP A 19 -40.77 17.94 13.90
C ASP A 19 -39.64 18.55 14.75
N LEU A 20 -39.97 19.24 15.85
CA LEU A 20 -38.99 19.73 16.83
C LEU A 20 -38.25 18.58 17.55
N GLY A 21 -38.93 17.45 17.74
CA GLY A 21 -38.35 16.24 18.32
C GLY A 21 -37.30 15.59 17.43
N GLU A 22 -37.62 15.48 16.14
CA GLU A 22 -36.76 14.90 15.11
C GLU A 22 -35.54 15.78 14.83
N LEU A 23 -35.71 17.11 14.79
CA LEU A 23 -34.60 18.06 14.68
C LEU A 23 -33.62 17.95 15.85
N ARG A 24 -34.13 17.83 17.09
CA ARG A 24 -33.28 17.64 18.28
C ARG A 24 -32.50 16.33 18.20
N PHE A 25 -33.14 15.27 17.71
CA PHE A 25 -32.50 13.98 17.55
C PHE A 25 -31.39 14.00 16.48
N ILE A 26 -31.63 14.62 15.33
CA ILE A 26 -30.62 14.82 14.28
C ILE A 26 -29.42 15.61 14.83
N GLN A 27 -29.68 16.64 15.65
CA GLN A 27 -28.62 17.40 16.30
C GLN A 27 -27.78 16.53 17.24
N ILE A 28 -28.41 15.70 18.08
CA ILE A 28 -27.69 14.75 18.95
C ILE A 28 -26.82 13.79 18.14
N LEU A 29 -27.35 13.21 17.05
CA LEU A 29 -26.56 12.35 16.16
C LEU A 29 -25.38 13.10 15.54
N THR A 30 -25.56 14.37 15.20
CA THR A 30 -24.50 15.20 14.63
C THR A 30 -23.41 15.52 15.66
N GLU A 31 -23.80 15.90 16.88
CA GLU A 31 -22.88 16.17 17.99
C GLU A 31 -22.08 14.92 18.40
N LEU A 32 -22.70 13.75 18.31
CA LEU A 32 -22.04 12.45 18.50
C LEU A 32 -21.17 12.01 17.31
N GLY A 33 -21.25 12.69 16.16
CA GLY A 33 -20.56 12.29 14.92
C GLY A 33 -21.09 10.98 14.34
N ALA A 34 -22.38 10.70 14.55
CA ALA A 34 -23.07 9.47 14.19
C ALA A 34 -24.00 9.62 12.97
N ASP A 35 -24.12 10.82 12.42
CA ASP A 35 -24.87 11.19 11.21
C ASP A 35 -24.52 10.37 9.96
N LYS A 36 -23.41 9.63 9.98
CA LYS A 36 -22.99 8.73 8.89
C LYS A 36 -22.76 7.29 9.34
N LEU A 37 -22.91 7.02 10.63
CA LEU A 37 -22.68 5.69 11.21
C LEU A 37 -23.94 4.83 11.14
N PHE A 38 -25.11 5.44 11.27
CA PHE A 38 -26.40 4.75 11.18
C PHE A 38 -26.98 4.84 9.77
N LYS A 39 -27.34 3.68 9.19
CA LYS A 39 -27.94 3.59 7.85
C LYS A 39 -29.41 4.06 7.84
N ASP A 40 -30.14 3.78 8.91
CA ASP A 40 -31.59 4.01 9.00
C ASP A 40 -31.92 5.08 10.05
N GLN A 41 -31.44 6.30 9.83
CA GLN A 41 -31.67 7.43 10.76
C GLN A 41 -33.15 7.79 10.91
N CYS A 42 -33.96 7.56 9.87
CA CYS A 42 -35.40 7.79 9.92
C CYS A 42 -36.11 6.85 10.89
N GLU A 43 -35.68 5.58 11.00
CA GLU A 43 -36.25 4.63 11.96
C GLU A 43 -35.90 5.03 13.40
N LEU A 44 -34.67 5.52 13.60
CA LEU A 44 -34.21 5.97 14.90
C LEU A 44 -34.89 7.29 15.32
N GLY A 45 -35.14 8.20 14.37
CA GLY A 45 -35.95 9.40 14.57
C GLY A 45 -37.40 9.06 14.90
N THR A 46 -37.99 8.07 14.22
CA THR A 46 -39.35 7.59 14.51
C THR A 46 -39.45 6.99 15.92
N LEU A 47 -38.46 6.19 16.33
CA LEU A 47 -38.38 5.66 17.71
C LEU A 47 -38.26 6.79 18.73
N TRP A 48 -37.42 7.80 18.44
CA TRP A 48 -37.24 8.95 19.30
C TRP A 48 -38.54 9.73 19.53
N CYS A 49 -39.27 10.05 18.45
CA CYS A 49 -40.56 10.74 18.52
C CYS A 49 -41.61 9.90 19.28
N ALA A 50 -41.65 8.58 19.03
CA ALA A 50 -42.54 7.68 19.75
C ALA A 50 -42.23 7.62 21.26
N LEU A 51 -40.95 7.53 21.64
CA LEU A 51 -40.53 7.55 23.04
C LEU A 51 -40.83 8.89 23.70
N GLN A 52 -40.57 10.01 23.03
CA GLN A 52 -40.87 11.34 23.55
C GLN A 52 -42.37 11.51 23.88
N ARG A 53 -43.25 10.92 23.06
CA ARG A 53 -44.70 10.99 23.26
C ARG A 53 -45.19 10.02 24.33
N ASP A 54 -44.77 8.76 24.24
CA ASP A 54 -45.43 7.66 24.97
C ASP A 54 -44.70 7.31 26.27
N ARG A 55 -43.37 7.49 26.36
CA ARG A 55 -42.51 7.21 27.53
C ARG A 55 -41.26 8.10 27.58
N PRO A 56 -41.38 9.39 27.89
CA PRO A 56 -40.27 10.34 27.86
C PRO A 56 -39.13 9.99 28.82
N GLU A 57 -39.40 9.26 29.90
CA GLU A 57 -38.41 8.79 30.87
C GLU A 57 -37.38 7.81 30.29
N LEU A 58 -37.66 7.19 29.13
CA LEU A 58 -36.74 6.28 28.45
C LEU A 58 -35.78 6.99 27.50
N LEU A 59 -35.98 8.28 27.21
CA LEU A 59 -35.13 9.02 26.28
C LEU A 59 -33.69 9.11 26.77
N SER A 60 -33.47 9.30 28.08
CA SER A 60 -32.12 9.33 28.65
C SER A 60 -31.40 8.00 28.50
N ILE A 61 -32.12 6.88 28.66
CA ILE A 61 -31.56 5.53 28.48
C ILE A 61 -31.16 5.32 27.02
N LEU A 62 -32.00 5.76 26.08
CA LEU A 62 -31.68 5.69 24.66
C LEU A 62 -30.44 6.54 24.32
N GLU A 63 -30.36 7.75 24.87
CA GLU A 63 -29.21 8.64 24.71
C GLU A 63 -27.92 7.99 25.22
N ASP A 64 -27.93 7.42 26.43
CA ASP A 64 -26.79 6.71 27.00
C ASP A 64 -26.35 5.52 26.13
N VAL A 65 -27.31 4.73 25.64
CA VAL A 65 -27.03 3.62 24.73
C VAL A 65 -26.43 4.11 23.41
N LEU A 66 -26.92 5.21 22.85
CA LEU A 66 -26.38 5.81 21.63
C LEU A 66 -24.96 6.33 21.83
N VAL A 67 -24.69 7.05 22.92
CA VAL A 67 -23.35 7.53 23.29
C VAL A 67 -22.36 6.36 23.33
N HIS A 68 -22.70 5.29 24.05
CA HIS A 68 -21.85 4.11 24.16
C HIS A 68 -21.67 3.40 22.82
N SER A 69 -22.74 3.20 22.06
CA SER A 69 -22.70 2.50 20.77
C SER A 69 -21.87 3.26 19.74
N VAL A 70 -22.02 4.59 19.68
CA VAL A 70 -21.24 5.46 18.79
C VAL A 70 -19.77 5.43 19.16
N SER A 71 -19.44 5.55 20.46
CA SER A 71 -18.05 5.43 20.92
C SER A 71 -17.42 4.10 20.51
N HIS A 72 -18.11 2.98 20.73
CA HIS A 72 -17.62 1.66 20.35
C HIS A 72 -17.43 1.50 18.82
N LEU A 73 -18.35 2.05 18.03
CA LEU A 73 -18.23 2.05 16.57
C LEU A 73 -17.03 2.89 16.10
N GLN A 74 -16.85 4.08 16.67
CA GLN A 74 -15.72 4.96 16.36
C GLN A 74 -14.38 4.33 16.73
N ASP A 75 -14.29 3.69 17.89
CA ASP A 75 -13.08 2.97 18.31
C ASP A 75 -12.77 1.80 17.37
N SER A 76 -13.79 1.02 16.99
CA SER A 76 -13.65 -0.08 16.03
C SER A 76 -13.20 0.40 14.64
N LEU A 77 -13.73 1.54 14.18
CA LEU A 77 -13.31 2.16 12.92
C LEU A 77 -11.85 2.64 12.99
N ARG A 78 -11.44 3.27 14.11
CA ARG A 78 -10.07 3.71 14.33
C ARG A 78 -9.09 2.54 14.40
N GLU A 79 -9.48 1.44 15.04
CA GLU A 79 -8.70 0.21 15.07
C GLU A 79 -8.54 -0.37 13.66
N ARG A 80 -9.63 -0.48 12.90
CA ARG A 80 -9.60 -0.91 11.50
C ARG A 80 -8.65 -0.05 10.67
N ASP A 81 -8.76 1.27 10.75
CA ASP A 81 -7.92 2.19 9.98
C ASP A 81 -6.44 2.08 10.37
N SER A 82 -6.16 1.85 11.65
CA SER A 82 -4.79 1.61 12.16
C SER A 82 -4.22 0.30 11.62
N LEU A 83 -5.01 -0.77 11.60
CA LEU A 83 -4.64 -2.06 11.02
C LEU A 83 -4.41 -1.96 9.51
N GLU A 84 -5.28 -1.24 8.79
CA GLU A 84 -5.12 -1.02 7.35
C GLU A 84 -3.83 -0.25 7.05
N LEU A 85 -3.51 0.79 7.83
CA LEU A 85 -2.25 1.51 7.70
C LEU A 85 -1.03 0.60 7.98
N ALA A 86 -1.12 -0.25 9.02
CA ALA A 86 -0.06 -1.20 9.35
C ALA A 86 0.15 -2.23 8.22
N LEU A 87 -0.93 -2.72 7.60
CA LEU A 87 -0.86 -3.62 6.46
C LEU A 87 -0.21 -2.96 5.25
N ARG A 88 -0.63 -1.74 4.89
CA ARG A 88 -0.02 -0.98 3.78
C ARG A 88 1.48 -0.74 3.99
N ARG A 89 1.91 -0.43 5.22
CA ARG A 89 3.34 -0.31 5.56
C ARG A 89 4.08 -1.62 5.36
N ARG A 90 3.51 -2.72 5.86
CA ARG A 90 4.11 -4.07 5.74
C ARG A 90 4.23 -4.50 4.27
N GLU A 91 3.22 -4.22 3.45
CA GLU A 91 3.25 -4.47 2.01
C GLU A 91 4.36 -3.66 1.34
N SER A 92 4.45 -2.35 1.61
CA SER A 92 5.51 -1.50 1.06
C SER A 92 6.91 -1.94 1.51
N ASP A 93 7.09 -2.36 2.76
CA ASP A 93 8.36 -2.87 3.26
C ASP A 93 8.73 -4.19 2.58
N HIS A 94 7.76 -5.09 2.38
CA HIS A 94 7.95 -6.34 1.66
C HIS A 94 8.40 -6.08 0.22
N ASP A 95 7.71 -5.20 -0.51
CA ASP A 95 8.08 -4.81 -1.88
C ASP A 95 9.49 -4.22 -1.96
N ARG A 96 9.89 -3.42 -0.97
CA ARG A 96 11.26 -2.88 -0.89
C ARG A 96 12.29 -3.98 -0.72
N VAL A 97 12.03 -4.95 0.16
CA VAL A 97 12.93 -6.09 0.40
C VAL A 97 13.06 -6.94 -0.86
N VAL A 98 11.93 -7.29 -1.50
CA VAL A 98 11.93 -8.07 -2.74
C VAL A 98 12.75 -7.36 -3.82
N ARG A 99 12.51 -6.07 -4.03
CA ARG A 99 13.27 -5.27 -5.01
C ARG A 99 14.77 -5.26 -4.71
N SER A 100 15.15 -5.05 -3.46
CA SER A 100 16.55 -5.06 -3.03
C SER A 100 17.25 -6.39 -3.33
N ILE A 101 16.56 -7.52 -3.14
CA ILE A 101 17.12 -8.86 -3.43
C ILE A 101 17.38 -9.01 -4.94
N TYR A 102 16.44 -8.56 -5.78
CA TYR A 102 16.63 -8.60 -7.23
C TYR A 102 17.80 -7.70 -7.68
N GLU A 103 17.87 -6.48 -7.18
CA GLU A 103 18.94 -5.53 -7.49
C GLU A 103 20.32 -6.07 -7.08
N GLU A 104 20.41 -6.66 -5.88
CA GLU A 104 21.64 -7.28 -5.38
C GLU A 104 22.06 -8.46 -6.26
N MET A 105 21.12 -9.35 -6.59
CA MET A 105 21.39 -10.50 -7.46
C MET A 105 21.86 -10.07 -8.86
N GLU A 106 21.23 -9.05 -9.44
CA GLU A 106 21.65 -8.51 -10.72
C GLU A 106 23.05 -7.90 -10.65
N SER A 107 23.37 -7.18 -9.57
CA SER A 107 24.70 -6.61 -9.36
C SER A 107 25.76 -7.70 -9.27
N GLN A 108 25.52 -8.74 -8.48
CA GLN A 108 26.42 -9.90 -8.35
C GLN A 108 26.61 -10.60 -9.70
N ASN A 109 25.53 -10.75 -10.49
CA ASN A 109 25.62 -11.38 -11.80
C ASN A 109 26.48 -10.56 -12.78
N ARG A 110 26.32 -9.22 -12.77
CA ARG A 110 27.16 -8.31 -13.58
C ARG A 110 28.62 -8.41 -13.18
N GLU A 111 28.92 -8.33 -11.88
CA GLU A 111 30.29 -8.41 -11.37
C GLU A 111 30.97 -9.73 -11.73
N GLU A 112 30.27 -10.86 -11.53
CA GLU A 112 30.79 -12.18 -11.90
C GLU A 112 31.02 -12.33 -13.41
N ARG A 113 30.17 -11.74 -14.25
CA ARG A 113 30.37 -11.71 -15.71
C ARG A 113 31.61 -10.89 -16.08
N GLU A 114 31.77 -9.70 -15.52
CA GLU A 114 32.91 -8.82 -15.78
C GLU A 114 34.23 -9.49 -15.35
N LYS A 115 34.24 -10.12 -14.16
CA LYS A 115 35.39 -10.86 -13.67
C LYS A 115 35.79 -12.02 -14.58
N ARG A 116 34.81 -12.78 -15.09
CA ARG A 116 35.06 -13.85 -16.08
C ARG A 116 35.65 -13.31 -17.37
N LEU A 117 35.09 -12.22 -17.89
CA LEU A 117 35.60 -11.57 -19.11
C LEU A 117 37.04 -11.06 -18.93
N ALA A 118 37.36 -10.46 -17.79
CA ALA A 118 38.71 -10.01 -17.47
C ALA A 118 39.69 -11.20 -17.40
N GLN A 119 39.31 -12.30 -16.73
CA GLN A 119 40.12 -13.51 -16.67
C GLN A 119 40.36 -14.14 -18.05
N ASP A 120 39.32 -14.20 -18.89
CA ASP A 120 39.45 -14.72 -20.24
C ASP A 120 40.33 -13.85 -21.12
N SER A 121 40.25 -12.52 -20.98
CA SER A 121 41.12 -11.57 -21.67
C SER A 121 42.60 -11.80 -21.30
N ILE A 122 42.91 -11.93 -20.00
CA ILE A 122 44.26 -12.23 -19.52
C ILE A 122 44.76 -13.56 -20.11
N ARG A 123 43.96 -14.62 -20.02
CA ARG A 123 44.31 -15.94 -20.57
C ARG A 123 44.52 -15.91 -22.09
N GLN A 124 43.78 -15.09 -22.82
CA GLN A 124 43.98 -14.91 -24.26
C GLN A 124 45.28 -14.16 -24.55
N TRP A 125 45.57 -13.12 -23.79
CA TRP A 125 46.81 -12.35 -23.92
C TRP A 125 48.04 -13.24 -23.66
N ASP A 126 48.04 -14.02 -22.56
CA ASP A 126 49.13 -14.97 -22.25
C ASP A 126 49.35 -15.98 -23.39
N ARG A 127 48.26 -16.51 -23.97
CA ARG A 127 48.34 -17.43 -25.11
C ARG A 127 48.93 -16.76 -26.35
N ARG A 128 48.52 -15.53 -26.65
CA ARG A 128 49.07 -14.75 -27.77
C ARG A 128 50.56 -14.48 -27.59
N GLN A 129 50.99 -14.15 -26.39
CA GLN A 129 52.40 -13.91 -26.10
C GLN A 129 53.25 -15.18 -26.33
N LYS A 130 52.79 -16.33 -25.81
CA LYS A 130 53.49 -17.62 -26.03
C LYS A 130 53.62 -17.96 -27.52
N ILE A 131 52.55 -17.78 -28.29
CA ILE A 131 52.58 -18.02 -29.74
C ILE A 131 53.55 -17.04 -30.44
N ALA A 132 53.58 -15.78 -30.03
CA ALA A 132 54.49 -14.79 -30.62
C ALA A 132 55.97 -15.13 -30.31
N GLU A 133 56.27 -15.60 -29.10
CA GLU A 133 57.61 -16.07 -28.73
C GLU A 133 58.01 -17.31 -29.56
N GLU A 134 57.13 -18.30 -29.68
CA GLU A 134 57.37 -19.49 -30.53
C GLU A 134 57.61 -19.12 -31.99
N LEU A 135 56.80 -18.22 -32.56
CA LEU A 135 56.96 -17.74 -33.93
C LEU A 135 58.31 -17.06 -34.13
N LYS A 136 58.73 -16.21 -33.18
CA LYS A 136 60.04 -15.54 -33.23
C LYS A 136 61.19 -16.54 -33.21
N THR A 137 61.11 -17.57 -32.36
CA THR A 137 62.13 -18.63 -32.32
C THR A 137 62.18 -19.38 -33.65
N ARG A 138 61.03 -19.73 -34.23
CA ARG A 138 60.98 -20.40 -35.54
C ARG A 138 61.49 -19.54 -36.69
N GLU A 139 61.23 -18.24 -36.66
CA GLU A 139 61.76 -17.29 -37.64
C GLU A 139 63.30 -17.24 -37.59
N GLN A 140 63.89 -17.18 -36.38
CA GLN A 140 65.34 -17.25 -36.20
C GLN A 140 65.93 -18.58 -36.69
N GLU A 141 65.29 -19.70 -36.38
CA GLU A 141 65.72 -21.02 -36.89
C GLU A 141 65.69 -21.09 -38.42
N LEU A 142 64.66 -20.53 -39.06
CA LEU A 142 64.56 -20.43 -40.51
C LEU A 142 65.66 -19.55 -41.10
N GLU A 143 65.91 -18.37 -40.54
CA GLU A 143 66.99 -17.48 -40.97
C GLU A 143 68.36 -18.15 -40.90
N THR A 144 68.65 -18.84 -39.80
CA THR A 144 69.93 -19.56 -39.65
C THR A 144 70.07 -20.71 -40.66
N THR A 145 68.97 -21.41 -40.96
CA THR A 145 68.95 -22.49 -41.95
C THR A 145 69.18 -21.95 -43.36
N LEU A 146 68.52 -20.84 -43.71
CA LEU A 146 68.71 -20.15 -44.99
C LEU A 146 70.14 -19.62 -45.16
N ALA A 147 70.74 -19.09 -44.10
CA ALA A 147 72.13 -18.62 -44.14
C ALA A 147 73.09 -19.78 -44.45
N LYS A 148 72.96 -20.91 -43.75
CA LYS A 148 73.76 -22.12 -44.02
C LYS A 148 73.57 -22.65 -45.43
N GLN A 149 72.33 -22.64 -45.93
CA GLN A 149 72.04 -23.10 -47.28
C GLN A 149 72.76 -22.24 -48.33
N ARG A 150 72.76 -20.91 -48.16
CA ARG A 150 73.49 -19.99 -49.06
C ARG A 150 74.99 -20.25 -49.06
N GLU A 151 75.60 -20.50 -47.89
CA GLU A 151 77.04 -20.81 -47.81
C GLU A 151 77.39 -22.06 -48.63
N VAL A 152 76.56 -23.10 -48.56
CA VAL A 152 76.75 -24.35 -49.31
C VAL A 152 76.52 -24.14 -50.81
N GLU A 153 75.53 -23.35 -51.22
CA GLU A 153 75.27 -23.05 -52.64
C GLU A 153 76.38 -22.19 -53.28
N THR A 154 77.15 -21.46 -52.48
CA THR A 154 78.28 -20.61 -52.94
C THR A 154 79.66 -21.25 -52.82
N SER A 155 79.75 -22.48 -52.28
CA SER A 155 80.99 -23.28 -52.19
C SER A 155 81.08 -24.31 -53.31
#